data_AF-A0A812VWL5-F1
#
_entry.id   AF-A0A812VWL5-F1
#
_cell.length_a   1.000
_cell.length_b   1.000
_cell.length_c   1.000
_cell.angle_alpha   90.00
_cell.angle_beta   90.00
_cell.angle_gamma   90.00
#
_symmetry.space_group_name_H-M   'P 1'
#
loop_
_entity.id
_entity.type
_entity.pdbx_description
1 polymer ?
#
loop_
_entity_poly.entity_id
_entity_poly.type
_entity_poly.pdbx_seq_one_letter_code
_entity_poly.pdbx_strand_id
1 'polypeptide(L)'
;MSCKHPAAAGLLKLDSANLSTESSSGIYISAHNLSVDDVMNCTSTSTCTFYANAARSATFLCPLGTGSVDFEELHDFGCLACRPGDTQVLNMTARPCSQCPEGASKCLASELKMEPGLMVELENVNRSFHCPNEAACPGGDVSQGRVHLAMCADGYRSQGCTSCSHEYAMADSSVFSCTACSKDRRVQAVQWITFLSQRTFLFALGALSALGAKKAGDLKQSSIYLNQLMAFATISNTILAAVLQTQTAKDIKSDAANFFFNAAAYTAETASGQGSLHSASSQCLLSYVGYEKTLWGTHLLDVVVAAGLMSSLSLMKDSRVALIAGMNCFLPTIAADFGKYLVCYRLQRDDASGFHGLHCPFLPGSAGLAVATQVVAGLILFMTAALWAWLSLSRSDEDPKPSHVVFLTSKYQSRFALFETERLIRKTLFTFIGALLPISSSPALQMGCLGMVVWVSLFLYCRYQPYHTPEWNWIEICLLFTSMLMILSVSTLPAGRNPRR
;
A
#
# COMPACT_ATOMS: atom_id res chain seq x y z
N MET A 1 -42.33 20.18 32.94
CA MET A 1 -42.58 20.56 34.35
C MET A 1 -41.49 21.52 34.78
N SER A 2 -41.77 22.81 34.97
CA SER A 2 -40.81 23.74 35.56
C SER A 2 -41.06 23.77 37.06
N CYS A 3 -40.34 22.94 37.82
CA CYS A 3 -40.37 23.01 39.28
C CYS A 3 -39.53 24.22 39.72
N LYS A 4 -40.15 25.40 39.79
CA LYS A 4 -39.58 26.55 40.51
C LYS A 4 -39.73 26.30 42.00
N HIS A 5 -38.74 25.64 42.61
CA HIS A 5 -38.56 25.71 44.06
C HIS A 5 -37.84 27.02 44.41
N PRO A 6 -38.27 27.73 45.46
CA PRO A 6 -37.51 28.87 45.99
C PRO A 6 -36.12 28.40 46.43
N ALA A 7 -35.11 29.22 46.14
CA ALA A 7 -33.70 28.95 46.43
C ALA A 7 -33.48 28.70 47.93
N ALA A 8 -33.50 27.43 48.34
CA ALA A 8 -32.98 27.00 49.62
C ALA A 8 -31.48 26.76 49.46
N ALA A 9 -30.66 27.41 50.29
CA ALA A 9 -29.22 27.17 50.39
C ALA A 9 -28.96 25.80 51.05
N GLY A 10 -29.27 24.72 50.32
CA GLY A 10 -29.07 23.35 50.74
C GLY A 10 -28.12 22.60 49.80
N LEU A 11 -27.40 21.63 50.35
CA LEU A 11 -26.63 20.66 49.57
C LEU A 11 -27.60 19.76 48.81
N LEU A 12 -27.55 19.78 47.48
CA LEU A 12 -28.27 18.81 46.66
C LEU A 12 -27.36 17.59 46.46
N LYS A 13 -27.62 16.51 47.19
CA LYS A 13 -26.94 15.23 47.01
C LYS A 13 -27.83 14.34 46.13
N LEU A 14 -27.34 14.00 44.94
CA LEU A 14 -27.99 13.06 44.03
C LEU A 14 -27.16 11.77 44.01
N ASP A 15 -27.62 10.76 44.74
CA ASP A 15 -26.93 9.46 44.85
C ASP A 15 -27.05 8.61 43.56
N SER A 16 -28.05 8.89 42.72
CA SER A 16 -28.18 8.47 41.31
C SER A 16 -29.46 9.08 40.74
N ALA A 17 -29.38 9.79 39.61
CA ALA A 17 -30.55 10.42 39.00
C ALA A 17 -30.59 10.12 37.51
N ASN A 18 -31.48 9.21 37.11
CA ASN A 18 -31.84 9.01 35.71
C ASN A 18 -33.00 9.96 35.38
N LEU A 19 -32.68 11.14 34.85
CA LEU A 19 -33.66 12.18 34.54
C LEU A 19 -34.25 11.93 33.15
N SER A 20 -35.24 11.04 33.06
CA SER A 20 -36.02 10.87 31.83
C SER A 20 -37.12 11.93 31.78
N THR A 21 -36.85 13.08 31.17
CA THR A 21 -37.90 14.07 30.87
C THR A 21 -38.49 13.79 29.49
N GLU A 22 -39.79 13.50 29.42
CA GLU A 22 -40.51 13.39 28.12
C GLU A 22 -40.59 14.73 27.37
N SER A 23 -40.32 15.86 28.02
CA SER A 23 -40.29 17.16 27.33
C SER A 23 -38.90 17.47 26.77
N SER A 24 -38.85 17.85 25.50
CA SER A 24 -37.67 18.27 24.73
C SER A 24 -36.98 19.55 25.23
N SER A 25 -37.55 20.18 26.26
CA SER A 25 -36.97 21.30 27.00
C SER A 25 -35.89 20.77 27.94
N GLY A 26 -34.63 21.17 27.76
CA GLY A 26 -33.52 20.66 28.55
C GLY A 26 -33.62 20.87 30.06
N ILE A 27 -32.70 20.23 30.77
CA ILE A 27 -32.61 20.22 32.23
C ILE A 27 -31.73 21.38 32.68
N TYR A 28 -32.29 22.24 33.54
CA TYR A 28 -31.59 23.34 34.17
C TYR A 28 -31.77 23.21 35.69
N ILE A 29 -30.69 22.95 36.43
CA ILE A 29 -30.71 22.89 37.89
C ILE A 29 -29.75 23.94 38.44
N SER A 30 -30.18 24.69 39.45
CA SER A 30 -29.33 25.63 40.17
C SER A 30 -29.27 25.21 41.64
N ALA A 31 -28.07 25.04 42.17
CA ALA A 31 -27.81 24.66 43.56
C ALA A 31 -26.56 25.37 44.06
N HIS A 32 -26.42 25.62 45.37
CA HIS A 32 -25.19 26.24 45.87
C HIS A 32 -24.01 25.26 45.77
N ASN A 33 -24.22 24.02 46.20
CA ASN A 33 -23.26 22.93 46.09
C ASN A 33 -23.95 21.71 45.48
N LEU A 34 -23.33 21.10 44.47
CA LEU A 34 -23.85 19.93 43.78
C LEU A 34 -22.92 18.73 44.02
N SER A 35 -23.42 17.65 44.61
CA SER A 35 -22.70 16.38 44.69
C SER A 35 -23.47 15.32 43.92
N VAL A 36 -22.86 14.83 42.84
CA VAL A 36 -23.37 13.72 42.04
C VAL A 36 -22.37 12.58 42.19
N ASP A 37 -22.74 11.62 43.04
CA ASP A 37 -21.84 10.52 43.41
C ASP A 37 -21.78 9.42 42.33
N ASP A 38 -22.71 9.44 41.36
CA ASP A 38 -22.84 8.47 40.27
C ASP A 38 -22.86 9.14 38.87
N VAL A 39 -22.94 8.34 37.80
CA VAL A 39 -22.99 8.81 36.42
C VAL A 39 -24.33 9.47 36.10
N MET A 40 -24.29 10.73 35.67
CA MET A 40 -25.50 11.45 35.26
C MET A 40 -25.75 11.30 33.75
N ASN A 41 -26.85 10.65 33.38
CA ASN A 41 -27.20 10.40 31.99
C ASN A 41 -28.05 11.53 31.40
N CYS A 42 -27.45 12.36 30.54
CA CYS A 42 -28.11 13.49 29.86
C CYS A 42 -28.51 13.17 28.40
N THR A 43 -28.39 11.91 27.97
CA THR A 43 -28.51 11.51 26.55
C THR A 43 -29.89 11.75 25.93
N SER A 44 -30.95 11.83 26.74
CA SER A 44 -32.32 12.09 26.28
C SER A 44 -32.70 13.57 26.17
N THR A 45 -31.82 14.47 26.60
CA THR A 45 -32.11 15.91 26.67
C THR A 45 -31.17 16.71 25.79
N SER A 46 -31.68 17.74 25.11
CA SER A 46 -30.87 18.60 24.22
C SER A 46 -29.87 19.49 24.97
N THR A 47 -30.21 19.87 26.20
CA THR A 47 -29.33 20.61 27.13
C THR A 47 -29.47 20.04 28.53
N CYS A 48 -28.36 19.92 29.25
CA CYS A 48 -28.29 19.36 30.60
C CYS A 48 -27.25 20.15 31.37
N THR A 49 -27.67 21.26 31.98
CA THR A 49 -26.75 22.21 32.63
C THR A 49 -27.12 22.42 34.09
N PHE A 50 -26.07 22.51 34.91
CA PHE A 50 -26.15 22.66 36.35
C PHE A 50 -25.34 23.88 36.75
N TYR A 51 -25.98 24.82 37.43
CA TYR A 51 -25.33 25.99 37.98
C TYR A 51 -25.02 25.77 39.46
N ALA A 52 -23.73 25.68 39.83
CA ALA A 52 -23.31 25.51 41.22
C ALA A 52 -21.98 26.18 41.57
N ASN A 53 -21.82 26.69 42.79
CA ASN A 53 -20.57 27.32 43.24
C ASN A 53 -19.45 26.30 43.39
N ALA A 54 -19.80 25.08 43.79
CA ALA A 54 -18.91 23.93 43.81
C ALA A 54 -19.70 22.70 43.37
N ALA A 55 -19.16 21.95 42.41
CA ALA A 55 -19.70 20.67 42.02
C ALA A 55 -18.66 19.56 42.16
N ARG A 56 -19.10 18.42 42.67
CA ARG A 56 -18.35 17.17 42.62
C ARG A 56 -19.22 16.18 41.85
N SER A 57 -18.89 15.97 40.58
CA SER A 57 -19.58 15.02 39.72
C SER A 57 -18.65 13.86 39.39
N ALA A 58 -19.16 12.63 39.45
CA ALA A 58 -18.41 11.48 38.99
C ALA A 58 -18.18 11.55 37.48
N THR A 59 -19.22 11.76 36.67
CA THR A 59 -19.17 11.73 35.20
C THR A 59 -20.53 12.18 34.59
N PHE A 60 -20.54 12.97 33.51
CA PHE A 60 -21.75 13.29 32.73
C PHE A 60 -21.76 12.54 31.39
N LEU A 61 -22.83 11.80 31.06
CA LEU A 61 -22.99 11.19 29.72
C LEU A 61 -23.76 12.15 28.82
N CYS A 62 -23.05 12.77 27.90
CA CYS A 62 -23.60 13.80 27.04
C CYS A 62 -24.18 13.24 25.73
N PRO A 63 -25.26 13.83 25.19
CA PRO A 63 -25.74 13.53 23.85
C PRO A 63 -24.74 14.02 22.80
N LEU A 64 -24.90 13.51 21.57
CA LEU A 64 -24.10 13.91 20.42
C LEU A 64 -24.14 15.43 20.19
N GLY A 65 -22.99 15.99 19.83
CA GLY A 65 -22.84 17.44 19.66
C GLY A 65 -22.78 18.25 20.93
N THR A 66 -22.76 17.61 22.09
CA THR A 66 -22.47 18.26 23.36
C THR A 66 -21.29 17.59 24.03
N GLY A 67 -20.44 18.37 24.69
CA GLY A 67 -19.31 17.88 25.46
C GLY A 67 -19.51 18.14 26.94
N SER A 68 -18.84 17.34 27.78
CA SER A 68 -18.75 17.62 29.20
C SER A 68 -17.94 18.88 29.42
N VAL A 69 -18.46 19.79 30.23
CA VAL A 69 -17.78 21.03 30.57
C VAL A 69 -17.63 21.12 32.08
N ASP A 70 -16.43 21.47 32.50
CA ASP A 70 -16.07 21.77 33.88
C ASP A 70 -15.41 23.16 33.87
N PHE A 71 -16.24 24.21 33.82
CA PHE A 71 -15.75 25.58 33.92
C PHE A 71 -15.91 26.04 35.38
N GLU A 72 -14.89 25.77 36.20
CA GLU A 72 -14.86 26.26 37.59
C GLU A 72 -15.08 27.79 37.68
N GLU A 73 -14.64 28.56 36.68
CA GLU A 73 -14.78 30.02 36.65
C GLU A 73 -16.20 30.52 36.38
N LEU A 74 -17.05 29.73 35.71
CA LEU A 74 -18.40 30.14 35.28
C LEU A 74 -19.52 29.46 36.10
N HIS A 75 -19.16 28.57 37.02
CA HIS A 75 -20.11 27.80 37.85
C HIS A 75 -21.08 26.92 37.03
N ASP A 76 -20.76 26.65 35.76
CA ASP A 76 -21.56 25.84 34.85
C ASP A 76 -20.95 24.43 34.69
N PHE A 77 -21.73 23.42 35.03
CA PHE A 77 -21.39 22.01 34.89
C PHE A 77 -22.42 21.30 34.00
N GLY A 78 -21.99 20.25 33.30
CA GLY A 78 -22.88 19.36 32.55
C GLY A 78 -22.52 19.28 31.07
N CYS A 79 -23.53 19.17 30.22
CA CYS A 79 -23.39 18.97 28.78
C CYS A 79 -23.74 20.24 28.01
N LEU A 80 -22.73 20.85 27.39
CA LEU A 80 -22.88 22.05 26.56
C LEU A 80 -22.66 21.73 25.09
N ALA A 81 -23.42 22.39 24.22
CA ALA A 81 -23.25 22.29 22.77
C ALA A 81 -21.83 22.72 22.35
N CYS A 82 -21.22 21.93 21.48
CA CYS A 82 -19.89 22.25 20.96
C CYS A 82 -19.91 23.55 20.15
N ARG A 83 -18.85 24.34 20.31
CA ARG A 83 -18.70 25.61 19.59
C ARG A 83 -18.40 25.34 18.11
N PRO A 84 -18.62 26.32 17.20
CA PRO A 84 -18.16 26.21 15.83
C PRO A 84 -16.65 25.94 15.80
N GLY A 85 -16.23 24.89 15.10
CA GLY A 85 -14.83 24.44 15.08
C GLY A 85 -14.51 23.32 16.09
N ASP A 86 -15.48 22.94 16.94
CA ASP A 86 -15.39 21.78 17.82
C ASP A 86 -16.49 20.75 17.50
N THR A 87 -16.24 19.49 17.83
CA THR A 87 -17.16 18.38 17.60
C THR A 87 -17.13 17.34 18.71
N GLN A 88 -18.25 16.65 18.92
CA GLN A 88 -18.38 15.47 19.75
C GLN A 88 -19.32 14.47 19.07
N VAL A 89 -18.72 13.53 18.35
CA VAL A 89 -19.43 12.50 17.55
C VAL A 89 -19.57 11.16 18.27
N LEU A 90 -18.94 10.99 19.43
CA LEU A 90 -19.10 9.80 20.25
C LEU A 90 -20.31 9.96 21.18
N ASN A 91 -21.29 9.07 21.01
CA ASN A 91 -22.47 9.07 21.87
C ASN A 91 -22.12 8.55 23.28
N MET A 92 -22.78 9.10 24.30
CA MET A 92 -22.67 8.64 25.69
C MET A 92 -21.23 8.72 26.23
N THR A 93 -20.52 9.81 25.91
CA THR A 93 -19.18 10.04 26.46
C THR A 93 -19.17 11.24 27.40
N ALA A 94 -18.30 11.17 28.40
CA ALA A 94 -18.01 12.27 29.32
C ALA A 94 -16.78 13.05 28.90
N ARG A 95 -16.62 13.20 27.58
CA ARG A 95 -15.48 13.86 27.00
C ARG A 95 -15.86 15.28 26.63
N PRO A 96 -14.95 16.24 26.82
CA PRO A 96 -15.15 17.59 26.31
C PRO A 96 -15.25 17.58 24.78
N CYS A 97 -15.85 18.62 24.21
CA CYS A 97 -15.80 18.84 22.77
C CYS A 97 -14.33 18.91 22.33
N SER A 98 -14.01 18.29 21.21
CA SER A 98 -12.66 18.25 20.65
C SER A 98 -12.61 19.14 19.41
N GLN A 99 -11.45 19.77 19.15
CA GLN A 99 -11.27 20.55 17.93
C GLN A 99 -11.47 19.68 16.69
N CYS A 100 -12.02 20.29 15.65
CA CYS A 100 -12.20 19.64 14.36
C CYS A 100 -10.83 19.18 13.81
N PRO A 101 -10.70 17.91 13.38
CA PRO A 101 -9.46 17.42 12.81
C PRO A 101 -9.14 18.11 11.49
N GLU A 102 -7.84 18.23 11.18
CA GLU A 102 -7.37 18.72 9.89
C GLU A 102 -7.91 17.87 8.74
N GLY A 103 -8.40 18.53 7.68
CA GLY A 103 -8.93 17.88 6.48
C GLY A 103 -10.36 17.33 6.62
N ALA A 104 -11.11 17.78 7.63
CA ALA A 104 -12.55 17.61 7.67
C ALA A 104 -13.23 18.51 6.63
N SER A 105 -13.94 17.92 5.66
CA SER A 105 -14.76 18.64 4.68
C SER A 105 -16.02 19.26 5.30
N LYS A 106 -16.51 18.66 6.40
CA LYS A 106 -17.64 19.14 7.20
C LYS A 106 -17.38 18.80 8.65
N CYS A 107 -17.46 19.79 9.54
CA CYS A 107 -17.32 19.58 10.96
C CYS A 107 -18.37 20.42 11.71
N LEU A 108 -19.43 19.75 12.14
CA LEU A 108 -20.48 20.29 12.99
C LEU A 108 -20.37 19.62 14.37
N ALA A 109 -21.10 20.16 15.35
CA ALA A 109 -21.08 19.64 16.71
C ALA A 109 -21.30 18.11 16.76
N SER A 110 -22.30 17.58 16.04
CA SER A 110 -22.68 16.15 16.05
C SER A 110 -22.40 15.39 14.75
N GLU A 111 -21.72 16.02 13.79
CA GLU A 111 -21.49 15.47 12.45
C GLU A 111 -20.10 15.82 11.97
N LEU A 112 -19.32 14.81 11.59
CA LEU A 112 -17.97 14.96 11.08
C LEU A 112 -17.82 14.21 9.76
N LYS A 113 -17.34 14.87 8.71
CA LYS A 113 -17.06 14.24 7.42
C LYS A 113 -15.62 14.52 6.99
N MET A 114 -14.83 13.47 6.87
CA MET A 114 -13.44 13.55 6.41
C MET A 114 -13.36 13.60 4.88
N GLU A 115 -12.36 14.28 4.34
CA GLU A 115 -12.02 14.17 2.92
C GLU A 115 -11.48 12.77 2.59
N PRO A 116 -11.61 12.30 1.32
CA PRO A 116 -10.95 11.09 0.86
C PRO A 116 -9.43 11.11 1.12
N GLY A 117 -8.88 9.96 1.48
CA GLY A 117 -7.48 9.80 1.87
C GLY A 117 -7.17 10.17 3.31
N LEU A 118 -8.15 10.65 4.07
CA LEU A 118 -8.02 10.92 5.50
C LEU A 118 -8.98 10.06 6.31
N MET A 119 -8.56 9.72 7.52
CA MET A 119 -9.41 9.12 8.53
C MET A 119 -9.16 9.77 9.89
N VAL A 120 -10.06 9.53 10.84
CA VAL A 120 -9.95 10.03 12.21
C VAL A 120 -9.93 8.87 13.21
N GLU A 121 -9.18 9.01 14.29
CA GLU A 121 -9.28 8.09 15.42
C GLU A 121 -10.61 8.32 16.14
N LEU A 122 -11.51 7.34 16.15
CA LEU A 122 -12.81 7.50 16.82
C LEU A 122 -12.64 7.82 18.31
N GLU A 123 -11.65 7.22 18.97
CA GLU A 123 -11.31 7.50 20.36
C GLU A 123 -10.62 8.86 20.57
N ASN A 124 -10.15 9.54 19.53
CA ASN A 124 -9.57 10.86 19.64
C ASN A 124 -9.81 11.62 18.35
N VAL A 125 -10.96 12.30 18.28
CA VAL A 125 -11.45 12.94 17.06
C VAL A 125 -10.53 14.07 16.57
N ASN A 126 -9.69 14.60 17.45
CA ASN A 126 -8.67 15.59 17.08
C ASN A 126 -7.50 14.96 16.27
N ARG A 127 -7.32 13.64 16.35
CA ARG A 127 -6.24 12.93 15.67
C ARG A 127 -6.72 12.38 14.33
N SER A 128 -6.27 13.02 13.25
CA SER A 128 -6.44 12.51 11.89
C SER A 128 -5.20 11.73 11.42
N PHE A 129 -5.42 10.79 10.51
CA PHE A 129 -4.39 10.02 9.83
C PHE A 129 -4.52 10.18 8.32
N HIS A 130 -3.39 10.32 7.64
CA HIS A 130 -3.34 10.25 6.18
C HIS A 130 -3.13 8.80 5.76
N CYS A 131 -3.96 8.34 4.82
CA CYS A 131 -3.90 6.99 4.33
C CYS A 131 -2.91 6.90 3.16
N PRO A 132 -1.98 5.92 3.14
CA PRO A 132 -1.05 5.72 2.03
C PRO A 132 -1.72 5.30 0.72
N ASN A 133 -2.98 4.88 0.79
CA ASN A 133 -3.83 4.56 -0.34
C ASN A 133 -5.15 5.28 -0.15
N GLU A 134 -5.42 6.30 -0.96
CA GLU A 134 -6.66 7.08 -0.88
C GLU A 134 -7.89 6.20 -1.06
N ALA A 135 -7.81 5.16 -1.88
CA ALA A 135 -8.92 4.22 -2.08
C ALA A 135 -9.22 3.36 -0.83
N ALA A 136 -8.27 3.23 0.09
CA ALA A 136 -8.47 2.55 1.37
C ALA A 136 -9.25 3.43 2.37
N CYS A 137 -9.27 4.75 2.16
CA CYS A 137 -9.93 5.73 3.03
C CYS A 137 -10.87 6.61 2.20
N PRO A 138 -12.13 6.18 2.00
CA PRO A 138 -13.07 6.92 1.17
C PRO A 138 -13.46 8.30 1.73
N GLY A 139 -13.03 8.65 2.95
CA GLY A 139 -13.53 9.81 3.68
C GLY A 139 -14.90 9.46 4.27
N GLY A 140 -14.91 9.07 5.54
CA GLY A 140 -16.13 8.63 6.23
C GLY A 140 -16.96 9.81 6.75
N ASP A 141 -18.24 9.53 6.98
CA ASP A 141 -19.17 10.41 7.69
C ASP A 141 -19.48 9.79 9.06
N VAL A 142 -19.07 10.47 10.13
CA VAL A 142 -19.41 10.15 11.51
C VAL A 142 -20.59 11.02 11.90
N SER A 143 -21.79 10.56 11.58
CA SER A 143 -23.04 11.19 11.99
C SER A 143 -23.89 10.28 12.88
N GLN A 144 -24.53 10.90 13.88
CA GLN A 144 -25.70 10.36 14.57
C GLN A 144 -25.53 8.97 15.23
N GLY A 145 -24.37 8.70 15.83
CA GLY A 145 -24.14 7.43 16.56
C GLY A 145 -24.10 6.20 15.66
N ARG A 146 -24.27 6.37 14.34
CA ARG A 146 -23.91 5.38 13.34
C ARG A 146 -22.42 5.54 13.09
N VAL A 147 -21.62 4.97 13.99
CA VAL A 147 -20.20 4.67 13.76
C VAL A 147 -20.01 3.64 12.61
N HIS A 148 -21.07 3.38 11.84
CA HIS A 148 -21.19 2.29 10.88
C HIS A 148 -20.55 2.59 9.52
N LEU A 149 -20.27 3.84 9.16
CA LEU A 149 -19.43 4.11 8.00
C LEU A 149 -17.97 3.91 8.43
N ALA A 150 -17.47 2.72 8.14
CA ALA A 150 -16.07 2.40 8.31
C ALA A 150 -15.23 3.50 7.63
N MET A 151 -14.39 4.15 8.41
CA MET A 151 -13.39 5.10 7.89
C MET A 151 -12.45 4.44 6.88
N CYS A 152 -12.38 3.11 6.94
CA CYS A 152 -11.71 2.26 5.99
C CYS A 152 -12.70 1.65 4.99
N ALA A 153 -12.30 1.55 3.73
CA ALA A 153 -13.01 0.78 2.73
C ALA A 153 -13.08 -0.71 3.11
N ASP A 154 -14.01 -1.45 2.50
CA ASP A 154 -14.13 -2.89 2.71
C ASP A 154 -12.81 -3.62 2.47
N GLY A 155 -12.43 -4.46 3.42
CA GLY A 155 -11.18 -5.21 3.38
C GLY A 155 -10.00 -4.54 4.09
N TYR A 156 -10.13 -3.28 4.48
CA TYR A 156 -9.11 -2.54 5.22
C TYR A 156 -9.50 -2.39 6.70
N ARG A 157 -8.50 -2.31 7.58
CA ARG A 157 -8.63 -2.09 9.03
C ARG A 157 -7.40 -1.35 9.57
N SER A 158 -7.41 -1.10 10.88
CA SER A 158 -6.39 -0.36 11.65
C SER A 158 -6.31 1.14 11.36
N GLN A 159 -5.50 1.85 12.15
CA GLN A 159 -5.16 3.25 11.90
C GLN A 159 -4.51 3.41 10.52
N GLY A 160 -4.89 4.48 9.82
CA GLY A 160 -4.53 4.75 8.42
C GLY A 160 -5.04 3.73 7.39
N CYS A 161 -5.91 2.80 7.78
CA CYS A 161 -6.41 1.72 6.91
C CYS A 161 -5.29 0.95 6.21
N THR A 162 -4.20 0.69 6.93
CA THR A 162 -2.96 0.10 6.41
C THR A 162 -2.93 -1.43 6.52
N SER A 163 -3.85 -2.03 7.27
CA SER A 163 -3.92 -3.48 7.47
C SER A 163 -5.08 -4.08 6.70
N CYS A 164 -4.91 -5.28 6.15
CA CYS A 164 -6.03 -6.03 5.57
C CYS A 164 -6.84 -6.75 6.66
N SER A 165 -8.15 -6.84 6.48
CA SER A 165 -9.06 -7.64 7.31
C SER A 165 -8.85 -9.15 7.11
N HIS A 166 -9.45 -9.98 7.95
CA HIS A 166 -9.19 -11.44 7.95
C HIS A 166 -9.54 -12.14 6.63
N GLU A 167 -10.51 -11.64 5.87
CA GLU A 167 -10.92 -12.23 4.57
C GLU A 167 -10.13 -11.69 3.38
N TYR A 168 -9.24 -10.73 3.63
CA TYR A 168 -8.46 -10.04 2.61
C TYR A 168 -6.97 -10.31 2.83
N ALA A 169 -6.16 -10.01 1.84
CA ALA A 169 -4.71 -10.05 1.95
C ALA A 169 -4.06 -8.95 1.10
N MET A 170 -2.79 -8.64 1.34
CA MET A 170 -2.09 -7.58 0.61
C MET A 170 -1.88 -7.99 -0.85
N ALA A 171 -2.10 -7.08 -1.78
CA ALA A 171 -1.81 -7.31 -3.19
C ALA A 171 -0.30 -7.45 -3.43
N ASP A 172 0.10 -8.32 -4.35
CA ASP A 172 1.53 -8.51 -4.67
C ASP A 172 2.18 -7.27 -5.31
N SER A 173 1.37 -6.39 -5.93
CA SER A 173 1.81 -5.14 -6.54
C SER A 173 1.89 -3.95 -5.58
N SER A 174 1.23 -4.00 -4.43
CA SER A 174 1.25 -2.91 -3.46
C SER A 174 0.93 -3.40 -2.06
N VAL A 175 1.81 -3.08 -1.11
CA VAL A 175 1.63 -3.38 0.32
C VAL A 175 0.46 -2.63 0.96
N PHE A 176 -0.08 -1.59 0.30
CA PHE A 176 -1.21 -0.79 0.78
C PHE A 176 -2.53 -1.08 0.08
N SER A 177 -2.56 -2.11 -0.77
CA SER A 177 -3.78 -2.54 -1.44
C SER A 177 -4.20 -3.89 -0.88
N CYS A 178 -5.47 -4.03 -0.50
CA CYS A 178 -6.04 -5.28 0.00
C CYS A 178 -6.93 -5.92 -1.07
N THR A 179 -6.75 -7.22 -1.31
CA THR A 179 -7.55 -8.04 -2.22
C THR A 179 -8.29 -9.11 -1.43
N ALA A 180 -9.54 -9.39 -1.81
CA ALA A 180 -10.34 -10.42 -1.16
C ALA A 180 -9.80 -11.82 -1.51
N CYS A 181 -9.65 -12.68 -0.50
CA CYS A 181 -9.31 -14.08 -0.72
C CYS A 181 -10.58 -14.89 -1.02
N SER A 182 -10.51 -15.80 -2.00
CA SER A 182 -11.66 -16.62 -2.34
C SER A 182 -11.86 -17.75 -1.33
N LYS A 183 -13.12 -17.97 -0.92
CA LYS A 183 -13.53 -19.12 -0.09
C LYS A 183 -13.81 -20.38 -0.94
N ASP A 184 -13.98 -20.24 -2.26
CA ASP A 184 -14.28 -21.35 -3.16
C ASP A 184 -13.00 -22.11 -3.53
N ARG A 185 -12.94 -23.41 -3.17
CA ARG A 185 -11.83 -24.31 -3.48
C ARG A 185 -11.48 -24.37 -4.97
N ARG A 186 -12.46 -24.23 -5.87
CA ARG A 186 -12.21 -24.22 -7.32
C ARG A 186 -11.40 -23.00 -7.73
N VAL A 187 -11.78 -21.82 -7.22
CA VAL A 187 -11.07 -20.57 -7.46
C VAL A 187 -9.68 -20.62 -6.82
N GLN A 188 -9.55 -21.16 -5.61
CA GLN A 188 -8.25 -21.36 -4.95
C GLN A 188 -7.31 -22.24 -5.80
N ALA A 189 -7.81 -23.35 -6.37
CA ALA A 189 -7.02 -24.22 -7.23
C ALA A 189 -6.58 -23.50 -8.52
N VAL A 190 -7.49 -22.75 -9.16
CA VAL A 190 -7.17 -21.94 -10.34
C VAL A 190 -6.09 -20.90 -10.01
N GLN A 191 -6.19 -20.23 -8.86
CA GLN A 191 -5.21 -19.25 -8.41
C GLN A 191 -3.82 -19.87 -8.20
N TRP A 192 -3.73 -21.06 -7.60
CA TRP A 192 -2.48 -21.81 -7.47
C TRP A 192 -1.89 -22.21 -8.84
N ILE A 193 -2.74 -22.73 -9.73
CA ILE A 193 -2.32 -23.12 -11.09
C ILE A 193 -1.78 -21.90 -11.82
N THR A 194 -2.49 -20.78 -11.81
CA THR A 194 -2.06 -19.54 -12.47
C THR A 194 -0.75 -19.02 -11.89
N PHE A 195 -0.61 -18.99 -10.56
CA PHE A 195 0.60 -18.55 -9.88
C PHE A 195 1.82 -19.39 -10.26
N LEU A 196 1.67 -20.72 -10.28
CA LEU A 196 2.75 -21.65 -10.66
C LEU A 196 3.01 -21.62 -12.16
N SER A 197 1.97 -21.54 -12.99
CA SER A 197 2.09 -21.54 -14.44
C SER A 197 2.80 -20.29 -14.94
N GLN A 198 2.52 -19.11 -14.37
CA GLN A 198 3.20 -17.87 -14.74
C GLN A 198 4.71 -17.96 -14.50
N ARG A 199 5.13 -18.38 -13.30
CA ARG A 199 6.55 -18.54 -12.95
C ARG A 199 7.22 -19.64 -13.78
N THR A 200 6.57 -20.79 -13.92
CA THR A 200 7.09 -21.92 -14.69
C THR A 200 7.21 -21.57 -16.16
N PHE A 201 6.24 -20.87 -16.74
CA PHE A 201 6.24 -20.48 -18.14
C PHE A 201 7.38 -19.51 -18.46
N LEU A 202 7.55 -18.45 -17.65
CA LEU A 202 8.64 -17.49 -17.85
C LEU A 202 10.02 -18.13 -17.66
N PHE A 203 10.17 -18.97 -16.64
CA PHE A 203 11.40 -19.72 -16.43
C PHE A 203 11.68 -20.70 -17.58
N ALA A 204 10.66 -21.42 -18.04
CA ALA A 204 10.78 -22.33 -19.18
C ALA A 204 11.15 -21.59 -20.47
N LEU A 205 10.57 -20.42 -20.73
CA LEU A 205 10.94 -19.58 -21.86
C LEU A 205 12.41 -19.12 -21.76
N GLY A 206 12.84 -18.66 -20.59
CA GLY A 206 14.23 -18.29 -20.33
C GLY A 206 15.19 -19.47 -20.54
N ALA A 207 14.83 -20.64 -20.01
CA ALA A 207 15.61 -21.87 -20.14
C ALA A 207 15.66 -22.38 -21.59
N LEU A 208 14.54 -22.40 -22.31
CA LEU A 208 14.47 -22.82 -23.71
C LEU A 208 15.26 -21.87 -24.61
N SER A 209 15.20 -20.56 -24.33
CA SER A 209 16.02 -19.55 -24.99
C SER A 209 17.51 -19.86 -24.78
N ALA A 210 17.91 -20.18 -23.54
CA ALA A 210 19.29 -20.52 -23.18
C ALA A 210 19.78 -21.81 -23.85
N LEU A 211 18.95 -22.86 -23.86
CA LEU A 211 19.28 -24.14 -24.47
C LEU A 211 19.31 -24.08 -26.00
N GLY A 212 18.47 -23.24 -26.60
CA GLY A 212 18.36 -23.08 -28.05
C GLY A 212 19.61 -22.49 -28.71
N ALA A 213 20.35 -21.63 -28.00
CA ALA A 213 21.56 -20.99 -28.53
C ALA A 213 22.71 -21.97 -28.81
N LYS A 214 22.70 -23.18 -28.23
CA LYS A 214 23.76 -24.17 -28.43
C LYS A 214 23.70 -24.87 -29.78
N LYS A 215 22.52 -24.93 -30.43
CA LYS A 215 22.30 -25.76 -31.62
C LYS A 215 22.35 -25.02 -32.95
N ALA A 216 22.33 -23.69 -32.97
CA ALA A 216 22.18 -22.95 -34.21
C ALA A 216 23.25 -21.85 -34.31
N GLY A 217 24.14 -22.00 -35.29
CA GLY A 217 24.85 -20.85 -35.88
C GLY A 217 23.86 -19.81 -36.43
N ASP A 218 22.63 -20.22 -36.72
CA ASP A 218 21.48 -19.33 -36.96
C ASP A 218 20.73 -19.02 -35.67
N LEU A 219 21.24 -18.01 -34.98
CA LEU A 219 20.59 -17.32 -33.89
C LEU A 219 19.11 -16.99 -34.22
N LYS A 220 18.15 -17.78 -33.73
CA LYS A 220 16.72 -17.48 -33.88
C LYS A 220 16.43 -16.05 -33.40
N GLN A 221 15.96 -15.20 -34.31
CA GLN A 221 15.63 -13.79 -34.04
C GLN A 221 14.56 -13.65 -32.95
N SER A 222 13.70 -14.67 -32.78
CA SER A 222 12.58 -14.65 -31.84
C SER A 222 12.96 -14.48 -30.36
N SER A 223 14.13 -14.95 -29.92
CA SER A 223 14.52 -14.84 -28.50
C SER A 223 14.84 -13.40 -28.08
N ILE A 224 15.35 -12.60 -29.01
CA ILE A 224 15.69 -11.19 -28.77
C ILE A 224 14.39 -10.40 -28.58
N TYR A 225 13.47 -10.52 -29.53
CA TYR A 225 12.17 -9.88 -29.47
C TYR A 225 11.41 -10.25 -28.20
N LEU A 226 11.42 -11.53 -27.81
CA LEU A 226 10.79 -11.97 -26.57
C LEU A 226 11.39 -11.27 -25.35
N ASN A 227 12.72 -11.22 -25.24
CA ASN A 227 13.38 -10.55 -24.13
C ASN A 227 13.06 -9.04 -24.12
N GLN A 228 13.07 -8.38 -25.28
CA GLN A 228 12.76 -6.95 -25.40
C GLN A 228 11.32 -6.67 -25.01
N LEU A 229 10.40 -7.52 -25.46
CA LEU A 229 8.99 -7.47 -25.13
C LEU A 229 8.74 -7.66 -23.63
N MET A 230 9.41 -8.62 -22.98
CA MET A 230 9.27 -8.83 -21.51
C MET A 230 9.77 -7.61 -20.71
N ALA A 231 10.88 -7.00 -21.13
CA ALA A 231 11.40 -5.79 -20.49
C ALA A 231 10.42 -4.62 -20.66
N PHE A 232 9.91 -4.41 -21.88
CA PHE A 232 8.91 -3.38 -22.16
C PHE A 232 7.58 -3.63 -21.43
N ALA A 233 7.13 -4.88 -21.35
CA ALA A 233 5.92 -5.27 -20.63
C ALA A 233 6.03 -4.97 -19.13
N THR A 234 7.20 -5.17 -18.52
CA THR A 234 7.45 -4.85 -17.11
C THR A 234 7.28 -3.34 -16.85
N ILE A 235 7.85 -2.50 -17.72
CA ILE A 235 7.73 -1.04 -17.62
C ILE A 235 6.28 -0.61 -17.87
N SER A 236 5.67 -1.14 -18.93
CA SER A 236 4.30 -0.82 -19.33
C SER A 236 3.28 -1.22 -18.26
N ASN A 237 3.47 -2.36 -17.59
CA ASN A 237 2.62 -2.79 -16.48
C ASN A 237 2.65 -1.78 -15.33
N THR A 238 3.85 -1.29 -14.98
CA THR A 238 4.03 -0.33 -13.89
C THR A 238 3.38 1.02 -14.22
N ILE A 239 3.54 1.47 -15.47
CA ILE A 239 2.92 2.70 -15.97
C ILE A 239 1.40 2.54 -16.01
N LEU A 240 0.90 1.42 -16.53
CA LEU A 240 -0.53 1.14 -16.63
C LEU A 240 -1.18 1.06 -15.25
N ALA A 241 -0.53 0.39 -14.29
CA ALA A 241 -0.97 0.38 -12.90
C ALA A 241 -1.10 1.79 -12.33
N ALA A 242 -0.20 2.71 -12.72
CA ALA A 242 -0.28 4.09 -12.27
C ALA A 242 -1.38 4.89 -12.97
N VAL A 243 -1.56 4.69 -14.27
CA VAL A 243 -2.68 5.27 -15.02
C VAL A 243 -4.00 4.84 -14.38
N LEU A 244 -4.16 3.55 -14.07
CA LEU A 244 -5.38 3.00 -13.47
C LEU A 244 -5.69 3.56 -12.07
N GLN A 245 -4.69 4.08 -11.37
CA GLN A 245 -4.91 4.75 -10.07
C GLN A 245 -5.35 6.20 -10.21
N THR A 246 -5.19 6.82 -11.39
CA THR A 246 -5.63 8.21 -11.62
C THR A 246 -7.15 8.33 -11.60
N GLN A 247 -7.66 9.47 -11.13
CA GLN A 247 -9.09 9.75 -11.15
C GLN A 247 -9.66 9.74 -12.57
N THR A 248 -8.88 10.19 -13.57
CA THR A 248 -9.29 10.14 -14.97
C THR A 248 -9.57 8.71 -15.43
N ALA A 249 -8.71 7.75 -15.09
CA ALA A 249 -8.97 6.34 -15.42
C ALA A 249 -10.20 5.80 -14.69
N LYS A 250 -10.42 6.19 -13.42
CA LYS A 250 -11.63 5.84 -12.65
C LYS A 250 -12.91 6.44 -13.25
N ASP A 251 -12.83 7.66 -13.77
CA ASP A 251 -13.95 8.40 -14.36
C ASP A 251 -14.30 7.89 -15.78
N ILE A 252 -13.33 7.31 -16.50
CA ILE A 252 -13.54 6.62 -17.77
C ILE A 252 -14.25 5.28 -17.48
N LYS A 253 -15.55 5.39 -17.18
CA LYS A 253 -16.44 4.27 -16.88
C LYS A 253 -16.93 3.52 -18.13
N SER A 254 -16.30 3.73 -19.29
CA SER A 254 -16.73 3.03 -20.49
C SER A 254 -16.27 1.57 -20.44
N ASP A 255 -17.22 0.64 -20.57
CA ASP A 255 -16.95 -0.80 -20.52
C ASP A 255 -15.87 -1.22 -21.53
N ALA A 256 -15.81 -0.53 -22.69
CA ALA A 256 -14.78 -0.74 -23.70
C ALA A 256 -13.38 -0.37 -23.20
N ALA A 257 -13.20 0.79 -22.55
CA ALA A 257 -11.89 1.18 -22.02
C ALA A 257 -11.43 0.23 -20.91
N ASN A 258 -12.34 -0.14 -20.01
CA ASN A 258 -12.06 -1.12 -18.96
C ASN A 258 -11.62 -2.47 -19.54
N PHE A 259 -12.29 -2.96 -20.60
CA PHE A 259 -11.88 -4.19 -21.27
C PHE A 259 -10.45 -4.08 -21.84
N PHE A 260 -10.13 -2.99 -22.56
CA PHE A 260 -8.79 -2.80 -23.11
C PHE A 260 -7.71 -2.68 -22.03
N PHE A 261 -7.98 -1.95 -20.95
CA PHE A 261 -7.04 -1.84 -19.83
C PHE A 261 -6.83 -3.16 -19.11
N ASN A 262 -7.89 -3.94 -18.89
CA ASN A 262 -7.79 -5.26 -18.27
C ASN A 262 -7.01 -6.25 -19.17
N ALA A 263 -7.26 -6.23 -20.48
CA ALA A 263 -6.52 -7.06 -21.43
C ALA A 263 -5.03 -6.67 -21.49
N ALA A 264 -4.74 -5.36 -21.50
CA ALA A 264 -3.37 -4.84 -21.48
C ALA A 264 -2.66 -5.20 -20.17
N ALA A 265 -3.32 -5.01 -19.03
CA ALA A 265 -2.80 -5.37 -17.71
C ALA A 265 -2.52 -6.88 -17.64
N TYR A 266 -3.48 -7.72 -18.05
CA TYR A 266 -3.31 -9.17 -18.05
C TYR A 266 -2.12 -9.63 -18.91
N THR A 267 -1.97 -9.04 -20.11
CA THR A 267 -0.85 -9.34 -21.01
C THR A 267 0.48 -8.89 -20.41
N ALA A 268 0.52 -7.68 -19.84
CA ALA A 268 1.71 -7.12 -19.24
C ALA A 268 2.13 -7.87 -17.96
N GLU A 269 1.17 -8.29 -17.14
CA GLU A 269 1.37 -9.13 -15.96
C GLU A 269 1.88 -10.53 -16.31
N THR A 270 1.30 -11.16 -17.32
CA THR A 270 1.75 -12.48 -17.79
C THR A 270 3.18 -12.40 -18.33
N ALA A 271 3.52 -11.32 -19.05
CA ALA A 271 4.86 -11.12 -19.61
C ALA A 271 5.90 -10.67 -18.57
N SER A 272 5.50 -9.94 -17.52
CA SER A 272 6.41 -9.51 -16.45
C SER A 272 6.68 -10.60 -15.42
N GLY A 273 5.73 -11.53 -15.25
CA GLY A 273 5.78 -12.54 -14.19
C GLY A 273 5.39 -12.02 -12.82
N GLN A 274 4.86 -10.80 -12.77
CA GLN A 274 4.43 -10.11 -11.58
C GLN A 274 2.92 -9.89 -11.68
N GLY A 275 2.14 -10.97 -11.56
CA GLY A 275 0.68 -10.90 -11.62
C GLY A 275 0.07 -10.40 -10.32
N SER A 276 -0.80 -9.38 -10.37
CA SER A 276 -1.44 -8.82 -9.18
C SER A 276 -2.91 -8.39 -9.36
N LEU A 277 -3.33 -8.01 -10.57
CA LEU A 277 -4.66 -7.45 -10.80
C LEU A 277 -5.73 -8.53 -10.71
N HIS A 278 -5.44 -9.73 -11.21
CA HIS A 278 -6.36 -10.88 -11.21
C HIS A 278 -5.76 -12.16 -10.68
N SER A 279 -4.43 -12.22 -10.52
CA SER A 279 -3.82 -13.31 -9.75
C SER A 279 -4.18 -13.16 -8.28
N ALA A 280 -4.37 -14.29 -7.59
CA ALA A 280 -4.42 -14.23 -6.13
C ALA A 280 -3.17 -13.57 -5.61
N SER A 281 -3.35 -12.72 -4.59
CA SER A 281 -2.27 -12.38 -3.68
C SER A 281 -1.59 -13.67 -3.20
N SER A 282 -0.26 -13.69 -3.23
CA SER A 282 0.55 -14.75 -2.64
C SER A 282 0.21 -15.00 -1.16
N GLN A 283 -0.24 -13.98 -0.41
CA GLN A 283 -0.75 -14.15 0.96
C GLN A 283 -2.07 -14.91 1.02
N CYS A 284 -2.96 -14.74 0.04
CA CYS A 284 -4.16 -15.58 -0.04
C CYS A 284 -3.77 -17.05 -0.29
N LEU A 285 -2.80 -17.30 -1.17
CA LEU A 285 -2.30 -18.66 -1.44
C LEU A 285 -1.76 -19.33 -0.16
N LEU A 286 -0.96 -18.61 0.62
CA LEU A 286 -0.47 -19.09 1.92
C LEU A 286 -1.60 -19.37 2.90
N SER A 287 -2.58 -18.47 2.97
CA SER A 287 -3.76 -18.63 3.82
C SER A 287 -4.58 -19.87 3.46
N TYR A 288 -4.63 -20.28 2.18
CA TYR A 288 -5.33 -21.49 1.77
C TYR A 288 -4.68 -22.77 2.30
N VAL A 289 -3.38 -22.73 2.63
CA VAL A 289 -2.62 -23.84 3.22
C VAL A 289 -2.53 -23.73 4.75
N GLY A 290 -3.16 -22.70 5.34
CA GLY A 290 -3.18 -22.49 6.80
C GLY A 290 -1.97 -21.74 7.36
N TYR A 291 -1.12 -21.14 6.51
CA TYR A 291 -0.05 -20.27 6.95
C TYR A 291 -0.54 -18.85 7.23
N GLU A 292 0.16 -18.13 8.12
CA GLU A 292 -0.13 -16.73 8.41
C GLU A 292 0.16 -15.83 7.19
N LYS A 293 -0.72 -14.84 6.99
CA LYS A 293 -0.64 -13.83 5.91
C LYS A 293 0.45 -12.80 6.21
N THR A 294 1.70 -13.20 6.10
CA THR A 294 2.86 -12.33 6.35
C THR A 294 3.64 -12.07 5.06
N LEU A 295 4.27 -10.89 4.97
CA LEU A 295 5.18 -10.56 3.85
C LEU A 295 6.41 -11.49 3.81
N TRP A 296 6.80 -12.02 4.96
CA TRP A 296 7.86 -13.03 5.04
C TRP A 296 7.44 -14.34 4.39
N GLY A 297 6.23 -14.82 4.68
CA GLY A 297 5.70 -16.05 4.09
C GLY A 297 5.64 -15.96 2.56
N THR A 298 5.28 -14.81 2.00
CA THR A 298 5.20 -14.62 0.54
C THR A 298 6.57 -14.67 -0.11
N HIS A 299 7.55 -14.02 0.50
CA HIS A 299 8.93 -14.05 0.04
C HIS A 299 9.50 -15.48 0.10
N LEU A 300 9.21 -16.21 1.18
CA LEU A 300 9.61 -17.62 1.29
C LEU A 300 8.98 -18.48 0.20
N LEU A 301 7.68 -18.28 -0.09
CA LEU A 301 6.98 -18.99 -1.15
C LEU A 301 7.66 -18.76 -2.51
N ASP A 302 8.00 -17.50 -2.83
CA ASP A 302 8.65 -17.14 -4.09
C ASP A 302 10.06 -17.70 -4.22
N VAL A 303 10.86 -17.66 -3.14
CA VAL A 303 12.20 -18.24 -3.10
C VAL A 303 12.13 -19.77 -3.25
N VAL A 304 11.20 -20.44 -2.57
CA VAL A 304 11.04 -21.90 -2.66
C VAL A 304 10.65 -22.32 -4.07
N VAL A 305 9.71 -21.61 -4.72
CA VAL A 305 9.31 -21.90 -6.10
C VAL A 305 10.47 -21.67 -7.07
N ALA A 306 11.18 -20.54 -6.93
CA ALA A 306 12.36 -20.25 -7.73
C ALA A 306 13.44 -21.33 -7.57
N ALA A 307 13.77 -21.70 -6.33
CA ALA A 307 14.76 -22.74 -6.01
C ALA A 307 14.33 -24.11 -6.55
N GLY A 308 13.06 -24.47 -6.44
CA GLY A 308 12.51 -25.72 -6.99
C GLY A 308 12.64 -25.79 -8.52
N LEU A 309 12.30 -24.70 -9.22
CA LEU A 309 12.42 -24.61 -10.68
C LEU A 309 13.89 -24.65 -11.13
N MET A 310 14.76 -23.90 -10.47
CA MET A 310 16.21 -23.90 -10.74
C MET A 310 16.84 -25.27 -10.48
N SER A 311 16.49 -25.92 -9.36
CA SER A 311 16.97 -27.26 -9.01
C SER A 311 16.53 -28.29 -10.04
N SER A 312 15.26 -28.23 -10.47
CA SER A 312 14.71 -29.12 -11.50
C SER A 312 15.48 -28.99 -12.82
N LEU A 313 15.73 -27.76 -13.29
CA LEU A 313 16.51 -27.54 -14.51
C LEU A 313 17.98 -27.94 -14.35
N SER A 314 18.57 -27.71 -13.18
CA SER A 314 19.94 -28.13 -12.86
C SER A 314 20.09 -29.65 -12.94
N LEU A 315 19.11 -30.42 -12.44
CA LEU A 315 19.10 -31.88 -12.52
C LEU A 315 18.93 -32.39 -13.96
N MET A 316 18.15 -31.68 -14.79
CA MET A 316 17.86 -32.10 -16.15
C MET A 316 18.93 -31.73 -17.19
N LYS A 317 19.70 -30.66 -16.95
CA LYS A 317 20.61 -30.08 -17.96
C LYS A 317 21.96 -29.66 -17.39
N ASP A 318 22.08 -28.40 -16.98
CA ASP A 318 23.32 -27.77 -16.54
C ASP A 318 22.99 -26.73 -15.47
N SER A 319 23.64 -26.86 -14.31
CA SER A 319 23.51 -25.94 -13.19
C SER A 319 23.80 -24.48 -13.55
N ARG A 320 24.75 -24.21 -14.45
CA ARG A 320 25.10 -22.84 -14.89
C ARG A 320 23.97 -22.22 -15.72
N VAL A 321 23.33 -23.01 -16.60
CA VAL A 321 22.16 -22.56 -17.37
C VAL A 321 20.98 -22.30 -16.46
N ALA A 322 20.75 -23.18 -15.48
CA ALA A 322 19.69 -23.01 -14.49
C ALA A 322 19.90 -21.75 -13.64
N LEU A 323 21.14 -21.47 -13.25
CA LEU A 323 21.52 -20.27 -12.51
C LEU A 323 21.23 -19.00 -13.32
N ILE A 324 21.66 -18.95 -14.58
CA ILE A 324 21.44 -17.79 -15.46
C ILE A 324 19.96 -17.54 -15.75
N ALA A 325 19.23 -18.58 -16.15
CA ALA A 325 17.80 -18.47 -16.38
C ALA A 325 17.06 -18.07 -15.10
N GLY A 326 17.43 -18.68 -13.97
CA GLY A 326 16.85 -18.40 -12.66
C GLY A 326 17.09 -16.96 -12.21
N MET A 327 18.32 -16.46 -12.30
CA MET A 327 18.64 -15.08 -11.93
C MET A 327 17.91 -14.06 -12.81
N ASN A 328 17.86 -14.25 -14.13
CA ASN A 328 17.16 -13.32 -15.02
C ASN A 328 15.64 -13.28 -14.77
N CYS A 329 15.06 -14.41 -14.36
CA CYS A 329 13.63 -14.52 -14.07
C CYS A 329 13.25 -14.05 -12.66
N PHE A 330 13.97 -14.51 -11.63
CA PHE A 330 13.57 -14.38 -10.23
C PHE A 330 14.28 -13.26 -9.47
N LEU A 331 15.48 -12.84 -9.87
CA LEU A 331 16.22 -11.76 -9.18
C LEU A 331 15.41 -10.46 -9.08
N PRO A 332 14.72 -9.99 -10.14
CA PRO A 332 13.88 -8.79 -10.05
C PRO A 332 12.74 -8.92 -9.04
N THR A 333 12.05 -10.07 -9.02
CA THR A 333 10.95 -10.33 -8.08
C THR A 333 11.44 -10.41 -6.64
N ILE A 334 12.53 -11.14 -6.39
CA ILE A 334 13.13 -11.23 -5.05
C ILE A 334 13.54 -9.83 -4.57
N ALA A 335 14.22 -9.04 -5.42
CA ALA A 335 14.57 -7.67 -5.07
C ALA A 335 13.31 -6.83 -4.77
N ALA A 336 12.26 -6.94 -5.57
CA ALA A 336 10.99 -6.26 -5.33
C ALA A 336 10.39 -6.62 -3.95
N ASP A 337 10.44 -7.88 -3.54
CA ASP A 337 9.97 -8.30 -2.21
C ASP A 337 10.75 -7.63 -1.09
N PHE A 338 12.08 -7.49 -1.22
CA PHE A 338 12.87 -6.69 -0.28
C PHE A 338 12.47 -5.21 -0.30
N GLY A 339 12.16 -4.65 -1.48
CA GLY A 339 11.65 -3.29 -1.62
C GLY A 339 10.37 -3.03 -0.80
N LYS A 340 9.48 -4.02 -0.71
CA LYS A 340 8.23 -3.93 0.07
C LYS A 340 8.48 -3.67 1.57
N TYR A 341 9.55 -4.22 2.14
CA TYR A 341 9.91 -3.97 3.54
C TYR A 341 10.35 -2.52 3.78
N LEU A 342 10.94 -1.88 2.77
CA LEU A 342 11.48 -0.54 2.89
C LEU A 342 10.41 0.56 2.86
N VAL A 343 9.22 0.24 2.35
CA VAL A 343 8.07 1.16 2.31
C VAL A 343 7.73 1.68 3.72
N CYS A 344 7.88 0.83 4.74
CA CYS A 344 7.68 1.15 6.16
C CYS A 344 8.43 2.41 6.61
N TYR A 345 9.70 2.52 6.26
CA TYR A 345 10.57 3.58 6.78
C TYR A 345 10.25 4.96 6.18
N ARG A 346 9.47 4.99 5.09
CA ARG A 346 9.06 6.22 4.42
C ARG A 346 7.82 6.87 5.06
N LEU A 347 6.94 6.08 5.66
CA LEU A 347 5.68 6.58 6.23
C LEU A 347 5.83 7.25 7.60
N GLN A 348 7.05 7.33 8.14
CA GLN A 348 7.30 7.96 9.43
C GLN A 348 7.04 9.47 9.33
N ARG A 349 5.99 9.94 10.03
CA ARG A 349 5.75 11.37 10.24
C ARG A 349 6.51 11.80 11.50
N ASP A 350 7.20 12.93 11.40
CA ASP A 350 7.96 13.59 12.47
C ASP A 350 7.05 14.13 13.58
N ASP A 351 6.29 13.25 14.24
CA ASP A 351 5.73 13.62 15.53
C ASP A 351 6.90 13.57 16.54
N ALA A 352 7.15 14.68 17.23
CA ALA A 352 8.30 14.91 18.12
C ALA A 352 8.48 13.88 19.26
N SER A 353 7.60 12.88 19.37
CA SER A 353 7.62 11.77 20.33
C SER A 353 8.42 10.53 19.87
N GLY A 354 9.29 10.66 18.87
CA GLY A 354 10.34 9.67 18.57
C GLY A 354 9.86 8.36 17.92
N PHE A 355 10.84 7.51 17.56
CA PHE A 355 10.74 6.26 16.78
C PHE A 355 9.72 5.19 17.23
N HIS A 356 8.92 5.43 18.27
CA HIS A 356 7.93 4.50 18.81
C HIS A 356 6.63 4.40 17.98
N GLY A 357 6.41 5.27 16.99
CA GLY A 357 5.18 5.30 16.17
C GLY A 357 5.18 4.42 14.92
N LEU A 358 6.24 3.67 14.63
CA LEU A 358 6.34 2.86 13.39
C LEU A 358 5.52 1.56 13.51
N HIS A 359 4.20 1.67 13.47
CA HIS A 359 3.34 0.50 13.38
C HIS A 359 3.29 0.03 11.93
N CYS A 360 4.20 -0.87 11.55
CA CYS A 360 4.14 -1.59 10.29
C CYS A 360 3.36 -2.90 10.50
N PRO A 361 2.04 -2.93 10.27
CA PRO A 361 1.21 -4.07 10.62
C PRO A 361 1.57 -5.37 9.88
N PHE A 362 2.34 -5.26 8.81
CA PHE A 362 2.81 -6.40 8.00
C PHE A 362 4.18 -6.94 8.43
N LEU A 363 4.88 -6.26 9.34
CA LEU A 363 6.07 -6.77 9.99
C LEU A 363 5.67 -7.48 11.30
N PRO A 364 6.34 -8.58 11.68
CA PRO A 364 6.07 -9.25 12.95
C PRO A 364 6.31 -8.29 14.13
N GLY A 365 5.44 -8.36 15.15
CA GLY A 365 5.15 -7.32 16.17
C GLY A 365 6.27 -6.84 17.12
N SER A 366 7.54 -7.05 16.79
CA SER A 366 8.69 -6.45 17.50
C SER A 366 9.83 -6.07 16.54
N ALA A 367 9.53 -6.00 15.24
CA ALA A 367 10.49 -5.72 14.19
C ALA A 367 10.90 -4.24 14.18
N GLY A 368 11.68 -3.84 15.18
CA GLY A 368 12.30 -2.51 15.22
C GLY A 368 13.42 -2.36 14.19
N LEU A 369 14.27 -1.35 14.40
CA LEU A 369 15.44 -1.03 13.57
C LEU A 369 16.34 -2.24 13.26
N ALA A 370 16.43 -3.22 14.17
CA ALA A 370 17.22 -4.44 13.96
C ALA A 370 16.74 -5.25 12.74
N VAL A 371 15.43 -5.44 12.59
CA VAL A 371 14.89 -6.17 11.42
C VAL A 371 15.10 -5.36 10.15
N ALA A 372 14.97 -4.02 10.20
CA ALA A 372 15.34 -3.13 9.10
C ALA A 372 16.76 -3.41 8.61
N THR A 373 17.71 -3.36 9.55
CA THR A 373 19.13 -3.52 9.25
C THR A 373 19.44 -4.92 8.73
N GLN A 374 18.79 -5.96 9.25
CA GLN A 374 18.93 -7.32 8.75
C GLN A 374 18.37 -7.48 7.34
N VAL A 375 17.21 -6.90 7.04
CA VAL A 375 16.60 -6.95 5.71
C VAL A 375 17.46 -6.18 4.70
N VAL A 376 17.94 -4.99 5.04
CA VAL A 376 18.83 -4.19 4.18
C VAL A 376 20.17 -4.88 3.97
N ALA A 377 20.82 -5.36 5.04
CA ALA A 377 22.08 -6.08 4.92
C ALA A 377 21.93 -7.38 4.12
N GLY A 378 20.83 -8.11 4.34
CA GLY A 378 20.46 -9.31 3.58
C GLY A 378 20.26 -9.01 2.10
N LEU A 379 19.54 -7.93 1.76
CA LEU A 379 19.38 -7.47 0.39
C LEU A 379 20.72 -7.11 -0.26
N ILE A 380 21.56 -6.32 0.41
CA ILE A 380 22.87 -5.91 -0.11
C ILE A 380 23.74 -7.14 -0.36
N LEU A 381 23.82 -8.06 0.61
CA LEU A 381 24.60 -9.29 0.48
C LEU A 381 24.06 -10.18 -0.65
N PHE A 382 22.74 -10.33 -0.76
CA PHE A 382 22.12 -11.10 -1.83
C PHE A 382 22.37 -10.48 -3.21
N MET A 383 22.16 -9.17 -3.35
CA MET A 383 22.36 -8.46 -4.63
C MET A 383 23.83 -8.45 -5.05
N THR A 384 24.75 -8.26 -4.11
CA THR A 384 26.20 -8.33 -4.40
C THR A 384 26.62 -9.74 -4.80
N ALA A 385 26.15 -10.78 -4.08
CA ALA A 385 26.41 -12.17 -4.45
C ALA A 385 25.81 -12.54 -5.81
N ALA A 386 24.58 -12.10 -6.11
CA ALA A 386 23.95 -12.30 -7.40
C ALA A 386 24.71 -11.58 -8.52
N LEU A 387 25.02 -10.29 -8.37
CA LEU A 387 25.78 -9.55 -9.38
C LEU A 387 27.18 -10.12 -9.57
N TRP A 388 27.84 -10.54 -8.49
CA TRP A 388 29.13 -11.22 -8.56
C TRP A 388 29.03 -12.54 -9.32
N ALA A 389 28.04 -13.39 -8.99
CA ALA A 389 27.80 -14.64 -9.70
C ALA A 389 27.55 -14.37 -11.20
N TRP A 390 26.72 -13.38 -11.53
CA TRP A 390 26.44 -12.98 -12.91
C TRP A 390 27.71 -12.52 -13.65
N LEU A 391 28.49 -11.64 -13.02
CA LEU A 391 29.72 -11.12 -13.60
C LEU A 391 30.76 -12.21 -13.78
N SER A 392 30.91 -13.10 -12.80
CA SER A 392 31.85 -14.23 -12.86
C SER A 392 31.50 -15.17 -14.01
N LEU A 393 30.21 -15.46 -14.21
CA LEU A 393 29.73 -16.24 -15.35
C LEU A 393 29.97 -15.49 -16.66
N SER A 394 29.66 -14.20 -16.73
CA SER A 394 29.84 -13.40 -17.96
C SER A 394 31.30 -13.24 -18.40
N ARG A 395 32.25 -13.34 -17.47
CA ARG A 395 33.70 -13.18 -17.69
C ARG A 395 34.46 -14.51 -17.82
N SER A 396 33.76 -15.63 -17.98
CA SER A 396 34.44 -16.91 -18.16
C SER A 396 35.37 -16.88 -19.39
N ASP A 397 36.68 -16.95 -19.15
CA ASP A 397 37.73 -17.00 -20.18
C ASP A 397 37.95 -18.42 -20.76
N GLU A 398 37.09 -19.38 -20.40
CA GLU A 398 37.09 -20.74 -20.98
C GLU A 398 36.93 -20.66 -22.52
N ASP A 399 37.82 -21.33 -23.27
CA ASP A 399 37.77 -21.48 -24.73
C ASP A 399 37.65 -22.98 -25.10
N PRO A 400 36.57 -23.44 -25.75
CA PRO A 400 35.45 -22.66 -26.30
C PRO A 400 34.56 -22.05 -25.21
N LYS A 401 34.10 -20.81 -25.45
CA LYS A 401 33.18 -20.13 -24.54
C LYS A 401 32.00 -21.04 -24.20
N PRO A 402 31.70 -21.23 -22.90
CA PRO A 402 30.69 -22.19 -22.51
C PRO A 402 29.32 -21.70 -23.00
N SER A 403 28.44 -22.64 -23.34
CA SER A 403 27.20 -22.35 -24.08
C SER A 403 26.29 -21.32 -23.38
N HIS A 404 26.38 -21.22 -22.06
CA HIS A 404 25.62 -20.25 -21.28
C HIS A 404 26.15 -18.80 -21.42
N VAL A 405 27.47 -18.62 -21.57
CA VAL A 405 28.07 -17.31 -21.86
C VAL A 405 27.76 -16.90 -23.29
N VAL A 406 27.83 -17.85 -24.22
CA VAL A 406 27.45 -17.60 -25.62
C VAL A 406 25.98 -17.21 -25.70
N PHE A 407 25.09 -17.86 -24.95
CA PHE A 407 23.68 -17.46 -24.94
C PHE A 407 23.47 -15.99 -24.55
N LEU A 408 24.10 -15.54 -23.47
CA LEU A 408 23.97 -14.17 -22.97
C LEU A 408 24.65 -13.14 -23.87
N THR A 409 25.81 -13.48 -24.43
CA THR A 409 26.68 -12.49 -25.10
C THR A 409 26.62 -12.55 -26.63
N SER A 410 26.11 -13.63 -27.23
CA SER A 410 26.13 -13.85 -28.69
C SER A 410 25.39 -12.78 -29.50
N LYS A 411 24.46 -12.06 -28.89
CA LYS A 411 23.69 -11.00 -29.54
C LYS A 411 24.41 -9.66 -29.56
N TYR A 412 25.31 -9.48 -28.61
CA TYR A 412 26.04 -8.24 -28.39
C TYR A 412 27.39 -8.32 -29.08
N GLN A 413 27.89 -7.17 -29.52
CA GLN A 413 29.29 -7.09 -29.93
C GLN A 413 30.17 -7.49 -28.73
N SER A 414 31.28 -8.18 -28.99
CA SER A 414 32.15 -8.70 -27.91
C SER A 414 32.60 -7.63 -26.91
N ARG A 415 32.79 -6.39 -27.37
CA ARG A 415 33.13 -5.22 -26.54
C ARG A 415 32.02 -4.76 -25.60
N PHE A 416 30.78 -5.14 -25.88
CA PHE A 416 29.58 -4.71 -25.17
C PHE A 416 28.86 -5.87 -24.46
N ALA A 417 29.55 -6.98 -24.20
CA ALA A 417 28.98 -8.14 -23.48
C ALA A 417 28.38 -7.77 -22.11
N LEU A 418 28.86 -6.71 -21.46
CA LEU A 418 28.35 -6.23 -20.18
C LEU A 418 26.95 -5.58 -20.26
N PHE A 419 26.45 -5.27 -21.45
CA PHE A 419 25.09 -4.72 -21.61
C PHE A 419 23.99 -5.67 -21.15
N GLU A 420 24.25 -6.98 -21.16
CA GLU A 420 23.31 -7.93 -20.58
C GLU A 420 23.19 -7.74 -19.05
N THR A 421 24.29 -7.34 -18.39
CA THR A 421 24.26 -6.98 -16.95
C THR A 421 23.50 -5.68 -16.73
N GLU A 422 23.69 -4.67 -17.59
CA GLU A 422 22.91 -3.42 -17.53
C GLU A 422 21.41 -3.72 -17.63
N ARG A 423 21.01 -4.59 -18.57
CA ARG A 423 19.62 -4.99 -18.75
C ARG A 423 19.03 -5.67 -17.50
N LEU A 424 19.77 -6.60 -16.90
CA LEU A 424 19.35 -7.27 -15.67
C LEU A 424 19.22 -6.28 -14.51
N ILE A 425 20.21 -5.39 -14.33
CA ILE A 425 20.19 -4.33 -13.32
C ILE A 425 18.99 -3.43 -13.53
N ARG A 426 18.74 -2.98 -14.77
CA ARG A 426 17.60 -2.15 -15.13
C ARG A 426 16.27 -2.80 -14.76
N LYS A 427 16.05 -4.06 -15.16
CA LYS A 427 14.84 -4.82 -14.82
C LYS A 427 14.68 -4.95 -13.29
N THR A 428 15.77 -5.21 -12.59
CA THR A 428 15.78 -5.32 -11.13
C THR A 428 15.47 -3.97 -10.45
N LEU A 429 16.03 -2.87 -10.95
CA LEU A 429 15.75 -1.52 -10.45
C LEU A 429 14.30 -1.11 -10.70
N PHE A 430 13.72 -1.40 -11.88
CA PHE A 430 12.31 -1.09 -12.16
C PHE A 430 11.37 -1.75 -11.15
N THR A 431 11.57 -3.05 -10.93
CA THR A 431 10.74 -3.85 -10.03
C THR A 431 10.97 -3.50 -8.56
N PHE A 432 12.24 -3.29 -8.17
CA PHE A 432 12.60 -2.81 -6.84
C PHE A 432 12.01 -1.44 -6.51
N ILE A 433 12.22 -0.44 -7.39
CA ILE A 433 11.68 0.92 -7.21
C ILE A 433 10.15 0.88 -7.19
N GLY A 434 9.52 0.07 -8.04
CA GLY A 434 8.07 -0.08 -8.07
C GLY A 434 7.48 -0.62 -6.77
N ALA A 435 8.17 -1.57 -6.14
CA ALA A 435 7.77 -2.11 -4.85
C ALA A 435 8.11 -1.18 -3.67
N LEU A 436 9.25 -0.48 -3.74
CA LEU A 436 9.73 0.47 -2.73
C LEU A 436 8.87 1.75 -2.68
N LEU A 437 8.41 2.22 -3.83
CA LEU A 437 7.63 3.44 -4.00
C LEU A 437 6.27 3.07 -4.57
N PRO A 438 5.35 2.48 -3.78
CA PRO A 438 4.05 2.10 -4.29
C PRO A 438 3.31 3.34 -4.80
N ILE A 439 2.74 3.20 -6.00
CA ILE A 439 2.04 4.26 -6.75
C ILE A 439 1.01 4.97 -5.86
N SER A 440 0.32 4.23 -4.99
CA SER A 440 -0.73 4.77 -4.14
C SER A 440 -0.23 5.85 -3.18
N SER A 441 1.06 5.79 -2.80
CA SER A 441 1.66 6.67 -1.78
C SER A 441 2.46 7.82 -2.37
N SER A 442 3.22 7.59 -3.45
CA SER A 442 4.11 8.59 -4.03
C SER A 442 4.29 8.40 -5.54
N PRO A 443 3.23 8.60 -6.34
CA PRO A 443 3.25 8.29 -7.78
C PRO A 443 4.27 9.15 -8.52
N ALA A 444 4.37 10.44 -8.18
CA ALA A 444 5.31 11.36 -8.82
C ALA A 444 6.77 10.98 -8.57
N LEU A 445 7.13 10.61 -7.33
CA LEU A 445 8.50 10.19 -7.01
C LEU A 445 8.83 8.87 -7.70
N GLN A 446 7.91 7.90 -7.66
CA GLN A 446 8.11 6.63 -8.35
C GLN A 446 8.33 6.87 -9.84
N MET A 447 7.46 7.63 -10.51
CA MET A 447 7.62 7.93 -11.94
C MET A 447 8.90 8.69 -12.24
N GLY A 448 9.32 9.63 -11.39
CA GLY A 448 10.61 10.30 -11.51
C GLY A 448 11.79 9.32 -11.44
N CYS A 449 11.81 8.43 -10.45
CA CYS A 449 12.85 7.41 -10.30
C CYS A 449 12.88 6.42 -11.48
N LEU A 450 11.72 5.92 -11.91
CA LEU A 450 11.62 5.02 -13.07
C LEU A 450 12.04 5.75 -14.36
N GLY A 451 11.65 7.03 -14.53
CA GLY A 451 12.05 7.88 -15.64
C GLY A 451 13.56 8.07 -15.72
N MET A 452 14.23 8.29 -14.58
CA MET A 452 15.69 8.36 -14.52
C MET A 452 16.36 7.05 -14.96
N VAL A 453 15.82 5.90 -14.55
CA VAL A 453 16.33 4.58 -15.00
C VAL A 453 16.15 4.42 -16.51
N VAL A 454 14.95 4.70 -17.07
CA VAL A 454 14.72 4.66 -18.53
C VAL A 454 15.66 5.60 -19.27
N TRP A 455 15.84 6.83 -18.77
CA TRP A 455 16.66 7.85 -19.41
C TRP A 455 18.13 7.47 -19.48
N VAL A 456 18.71 6.96 -18.38
CA VAL A 456 20.11 6.47 -18.37
C VAL A 456 20.26 5.33 -19.36
N SER A 457 19.34 4.37 -19.39
CA SER A 457 19.41 3.26 -20.32
C SER A 457 19.25 3.70 -21.78
N LEU A 458 18.31 4.61 -22.07
CA LEU A 458 18.15 5.20 -23.39
C LEU A 458 19.43 5.89 -23.85
N PHE A 459 20.07 6.68 -22.98
CA PHE A 459 21.35 7.33 -23.27
C PHE A 459 22.44 6.31 -23.61
N LEU A 460 22.56 5.24 -22.83
CA LEU A 460 23.53 4.16 -23.09
C LEU A 460 23.28 3.48 -24.43
N TYR A 461 22.02 3.17 -24.77
CA TYR A 461 21.68 2.54 -26.05
C TYR A 461 21.92 3.45 -27.25
N CYS A 462 21.58 4.74 -27.16
CA CYS A 462 21.88 5.73 -28.19
C CYS A 462 23.40 5.88 -28.40
N ARG A 463 24.20 5.84 -27.33
CA ARG A 463 25.64 6.08 -27.39
C ARG A 463 26.45 4.88 -27.89
N TYR A 464 26.08 3.67 -27.46
CA TYR A 464 26.91 2.47 -27.64
C TYR A 464 26.36 1.47 -28.65
N GLN A 465 25.05 1.45 -28.90
CA GLN A 465 24.40 0.54 -29.87
C GLN A 465 24.94 -0.91 -29.78
N PRO A 466 24.73 -1.58 -28.64
CA PRO A 466 25.48 -2.78 -28.27
C PRO A 466 25.19 -4.02 -29.13
N TYR A 467 24.06 -4.07 -29.85
CA TYR A 467 23.71 -5.21 -30.70
C TYR A 467 24.52 -5.25 -32.00
N HIS A 468 24.72 -6.45 -32.55
CA HIS A 468 25.36 -6.63 -33.85
C HIS A 468 24.55 -6.05 -35.01
N THR A 469 23.23 -6.20 -35.00
CA THR A 469 22.36 -5.65 -36.05
C THR A 469 21.81 -4.28 -35.62
N PRO A 470 21.83 -3.28 -36.52
CA PRO A 470 21.34 -1.94 -36.20
C PRO A 470 19.83 -1.91 -35.92
N GLU A 471 19.07 -2.83 -36.50
CA GLU A 471 17.62 -2.95 -36.30
C GLU A 471 17.26 -3.23 -34.83
N TRP A 472 17.98 -4.14 -34.16
CA TRP A 472 17.71 -4.46 -32.75
C TRP A 472 18.02 -3.29 -31.82
N ASN A 473 19.07 -2.51 -32.14
CA ASN A 473 19.39 -1.27 -31.44
C ASN A 473 18.26 -0.25 -31.60
N TRP A 474 17.78 -0.03 -32.84
CA TRP A 474 16.68 0.88 -33.11
C TRP A 474 15.39 0.49 -32.39
N ILE A 475 15.04 -0.79 -32.39
CA ILE A 475 13.83 -1.27 -31.71
C ILE A 475 13.93 -1.05 -30.20
N GLU A 476 15.07 -1.34 -29.58
CA GLU A 476 15.26 -1.06 -28.14
C GLU A 476 15.16 0.44 -27.83
N ILE A 477 15.82 1.28 -28.65
CA ILE A 477 15.79 2.74 -28.50
C ILE A 477 14.34 3.24 -28.62
N CYS A 478 13.59 2.76 -29.61
CA CYS A 478 12.17 3.09 -29.77
C CYS A 478 11.35 2.66 -28.55
N LEU A 479 11.52 1.43 -28.04
CA LEU A 479 10.79 0.95 -26.85
C LEU A 479 11.12 1.77 -25.60
N LEU A 480 12.39 2.11 -25.37
CA LEU A 480 12.81 2.95 -24.25
C LEU A 480 12.30 4.39 -24.40
N PHE A 481 12.32 4.94 -25.62
CA PHE A 481 11.77 6.25 -25.91
C PHE A 481 10.26 6.30 -25.69
N THR A 482 9.50 5.32 -26.19
CA THR A 482 8.07 5.18 -25.92
C THR A 482 7.79 5.04 -24.43
N SER A 483 8.60 4.25 -23.71
CA SER A 483 8.49 4.13 -22.25
C SER A 483 8.69 5.48 -21.55
N MET A 484 9.69 6.26 -21.97
CA MET A 484 9.94 7.60 -21.44
C MET A 484 8.76 8.54 -21.69
N LEU A 485 8.21 8.54 -22.92
CA LEU A 485 7.03 9.34 -23.26
C LEU A 485 5.82 8.93 -22.41
N MET A 486 5.62 7.64 -22.18
CA MET A 486 4.56 7.15 -21.30
C MET A 486 4.75 7.63 -19.86
N ILE A 487 5.96 7.53 -19.30
CA ILE A 487 6.26 8.02 -17.94
C ILE A 487 6.03 9.54 -17.84
N LEU A 488 6.50 10.31 -18.81
CA LEU A 488 6.30 11.77 -18.84
C LEU A 488 4.81 12.11 -18.93
N SER A 489 4.05 11.42 -19.77
CA SER A 489 2.61 11.63 -19.93
C SER A 489 1.85 11.31 -18.64
N VAL A 490 2.22 10.24 -17.93
CA VAL A 490 1.61 9.90 -16.64
C VAL A 490 2.03 10.88 -15.55
N SER A 491 3.26 11.39 -15.59
CA SER A 491 3.77 12.33 -14.58
C SER A 491 3.10 13.72 -14.67
N THR A 492 2.60 14.12 -15.84
CA THR A 492 1.89 15.40 -16.01
C THR A 492 0.42 15.35 -15.58
N LEU A 493 -0.20 14.16 -15.56
CA LEU A 493 -1.61 13.99 -15.16
C LEU A 493 -1.88 14.44 -13.70
N PRO A 494 -1.05 14.08 -12.70
CA PRO A 494 -1.23 14.55 -11.32
C PRO A 494 -0.97 16.05 -11.14
N ALA A 495 -0.02 16.63 -11.89
CA ALA A 495 0.43 18.02 -11.70
C ALA A 495 -0.60 19.07 -12.12
N GLY A 496 -1.55 18.72 -12.99
CA GLY A 496 -2.58 19.63 -13.49
C GLY A 496 -3.74 19.90 -12.51
N ARG A 497 -3.86 19.15 -11.41
CA ARG A 497 -4.94 19.36 -10.44
C ARG A 497 -4.45 20.19 -9.27
N ASN A 498 -4.73 21.49 -9.39
CA ASN A 498 -4.43 22.53 -8.43
C ASN A 498 -4.85 22.10 -7.00
N PRO A 499 -3.94 22.10 -6.02
CA PRO A 499 -4.27 21.87 -4.63
C PRO A 499 -5.01 23.10 -4.13
N ARG A 500 -6.34 23.07 -4.11
CA ARG A 500 -7.03 23.74 -3.00
C ARG A 500 -7.03 22.75 -1.85
N ARG A 501 -5.83 22.55 -1.31
CA ARG A 501 -5.54 22.12 0.05
C ARG A 501 -4.85 23.29 0.71
#